data_AF-A0A166GYY4-F1
#
_entry.id   AF-A0A166GYY4-F1
#
_cell.length_a   1.000
_cell.length_b   1.000
_cell.length_c   1.000
_cell.angle_alpha   90.00
_cell.angle_beta   90.00
_cell.angle_gamma   90.00
#
_symmetry.space_group_name_H-M   'P 1'
#
loop_
_entity.id
_entity.type
_entity.pdbx_description
1 polymer ?
#
loop_
_entity_poly.entity_id
_entity_poly.type
_entity_poly.pdbx_seq_one_letter_code
_entity_poly.pdbx_strand_id
1 'polypeptide(L)'
;MALNITTPVACEANTFGDPPPWTHGRTVSELSSTPPEGHDAFGSAIRLHVDNGILGLFGDDLKASENHWRNLYYERVRCGNNTELWFTTRAVAFMAKAIIAQSKDAGQRHLYTLFCRLAMEEKLLPFLEDVVSQDDFYAEYPDFVMSILDIVIALLSTSRSEPSLFARVRRIIVSLCNTSWNRRTLLVDDPTVDQFYPAGRRGVRHQLYLVMMAVIRPTDFAARFGYGHEIRRTSFLCWYLCPDIELDNIAYSAAMLDHGIMGRPTETYWGQELHRTMKSVEEVMELDVLPAIGARPYLERLLKMLQCDVLIDGSLDLAITGALMSFHSSTALLANLAPSGVFKAIIQAVDRQALQGKPGMLSKPMCELLGMYSVIISKSIMHGVPELQPAISAFIRDGRIV
;
A
#
# COMPACT_ATOMS: atom_id res chain seq x y z
N MET A 1 -26.76 11.55 35.59
CA MET A 1 -25.55 12.04 34.90
C MET A 1 -25.70 11.64 33.44
N ALA A 2 -26.16 12.54 32.58
CA ALA A 2 -26.45 12.25 31.18
C ALA A 2 -25.14 12.35 30.37
N LEU A 3 -24.77 11.25 29.71
CA LEU A 3 -23.65 11.22 28.78
C LEU A 3 -24.08 11.94 27.49
N ASN A 4 -23.39 13.04 27.18
CA ASN A 4 -23.48 13.70 25.88
C ASN A 4 -23.03 12.71 24.80
N ILE A 5 -23.98 12.26 23.99
CA ILE A 5 -23.72 11.51 22.77
C ILE A 5 -23.09 12.51 21.80
N THR A 6 -21.79 12.38 21.58
CA THR A 6 -21.05 13.10 20.55
C THR A 6 -21.69 12.80 19.19
N THR A 7 -22.16 13.85 18.53
CA THR A 7 -22.57 13.82 17.12
C THR A 7 -21.48 13.17 16.28
N PRO A 8 -21.82 12.35 15.27
CA PRO A 8 -20.84 11.81 14.34
C PRO A 8 -20.09 12.98 13.72
N VAL A 9 -18.76 12.97 13.87
CA VAL A 9 -17.88 13.84 13.10
C VAL A 9 -18.18 13.51 11.65
N ALA A 10 -18.94 14.37 10.97
CA ALA A 10 -18.95 14.38 9.52
C ALA A 10 -17.48 14.45 9.13
N CYS A 11 -16.99 13.47 8.36
CA CYS A 11 -15.70 13.61 7.69
C CYS A 11 -15.74 14.99 7.07
N GLU A 12 -14.98 15.93 7.63
CA GLU A 12 -14.89 17.28 7.09
C GLU A 12 -14.61 17.06 5.62
N ALA A 13 -15.51 17.58 4.77
CA ALA A 13 -15.21 17.72 3.36
C ALA A 13 -13.94 18.54 3.34
N ASN A 14 -12.80 17.86 3.25
CA ASN A 14 -11.48 18.45 3.13
C ASN A 14 -11.66 19.46 2.01
N THR A 15 -11.64 20.74 2.35
CA THR A 15 -11.51 21.80 1.36
C THR A 15 -10.13 21.57 0.78
N PHE A 16 -10.07 20.76 -0.28
CA PHE A 16 -8.88 20.54 -1.05
C PHE A 16 -8.38 21.93 -1.41
N GLY A 17 -7.15 22.24 -0.99
CA GLY A 17 -6.49 23.47 -1.38
C GLY A 17 -6.42 23.57 -2.91
N ASP A 18 -5.99 24.73 -3.41
CA ASP A 18 -5.83 24.94 -4.85
C ASP A 18 -5.13 23.74 -5.52
N PRO A 19 -5.59 23.32 -6.72
CA PRO A 19 -5.02 22.17 -7.41
C PRO A 19 -3.51 22.39 -7.62
N PRO A 20 -2.71 21.31 -7.71
CA PRO A 20 -1.27 21.44 -7.82
C PRO A 20 -0.84 22.37 -8.97
N PRO A 21 0.17 23.24 -8.79
CA PRO A 21 0.54 24.25 -9.79
C PRO A 21 0.84 23.72 -11.20
N TRP A 22 1.31 22.48 -11.33
CA TRP A 22 1.53 21.84 -12.63
C TRP A 22 0.24 21.62 -13.45
N THR A 23 -0.95 21.77 -12.84
CA THR A 23 -2.24 21.75 -13.53
C THR A 23 -2.56 23.07 -14.27
N HIS A 24 -1.96 24.20 -13.87
CA HIS A 24 -2.31 25.53 -14.39
C HIS A 24 -1.79 25.83 -15.81
N GLY A 25 -0.93 24.97 -16.37
CA GLY A 25 -0.30 25.18 -17.67
C GLY A 25 -0.85 24.36 -18.83
N ARG A 26 -1.83 23.47 -18.60
CA ARG A 26 -2.41 22.61 -19.64
C ARG A 26 -3.87 22.97 -19.88
N THR A 27 -4.21 23.37 -21.11
CA THR A 27 -5.62 23.42 -21.51
C THR A 27 -6.14 22.01 -21.74
N VAL A 28 -7.34 21.70 -21.24
CA VAL A 28 -8.01 20.38 -21.39
C VAL A 28 -8.02 19.92 -22.86
N SER A 29 -8.04 20.85 -23.81
CA SER A 29 -8.00 20.60 -25.26
C SER A 29 -6.70 19.97 -25.78
N GLU A 30 -5.56 20.14 -25.09
CA GLU A 30 -4.28 19.54 -25.50
C GLU A 30 -4.15 18.07 -25.09
N LEU A 31 -5.01 17.59 -24.19
CA LEU A 31 -4.97 16.24 -23.62
C LEU A 31 -5.97 15.26 -24.26
N SER A 32 -6.75 15.71 -25.26
CA SER A 32 -7.83 14.89 -25.85
C SER A 32 -7.38 13.91 -26.94
N SER A 33 -6.11 13.49 -26.97
CA SER A 33 -5.75 12.28 -27.71
C SER A 33 -6.32 11.09 -26.94
N THR A 34 -7.44 10.56 -27.41
CA THR A 34 -8.08 9.34 -26.87
C THR A 34 -7.03 8.29 -26.54
N PRO A 35 -6.90 7.86 -25.27
CA PRO A 35 -5.99 6.78 -24.94
C PRO A 35 -6.44 5.51 -25.67
N PRO A 36 -5.51 4.72 -26.23
CA PRO A 36 -5.87 3.47 -26.89
C PRO A 36 -6.61 2.58 -25.89
N GLU A 37 -7.83 2.16 -26.24
CA GLU A 37 -8.62 1.21 -25.48
C GLU A 37 -7.91 -0.15 -25.48
N GLY A 38 -7.13 -0.39 -24.44
CA GLY A 38 -6.44 -1.64 -24.20
C GLY A 38 -6.28 -1.83 -22.69
N HIS A 39 -7.16 -2.65 -22.12
CA HIS A 39 -6.95 -3.19 -20.79
C HIS A 39 -5.63 -3.98 -20.79
N ASP A 40 -4.81 -3.81 -19.76
CA ASP A 40 -3.66 -4.65 -19.36
C ASP A 40 -2.24 -4.19 -19.69
N ALA A 41 -2.06 -3.04 -20.36
CA ALA A 41 -0.74 -2.40 -20.49
C ALA A 41 -0.75 -1.01 -19.84
N PHE A 42 -1.18 -0.91 -18.58
CA PHE A 42 -1.23 0.35 -17.84
C PHE A 42 0.15 1.03 -17.78
N GLY A 43 0.40 1.95 -18.72
CA GLY A 43 1.35 3.05 -18.66
C GLY A 43 2.85 2.74 -18.64
N SER A 44 3.30 1.53 -18.30
CA SER A 44 4.73 1.27 -18.01
C SER A 44 5.65 1.47 -19.22
N ALA A 45 5.22 1.07 -20.42
CA ALA A 45 6.03 1.14 -21.64
C ALA A 45 6.08 2.55 -22.25
N ILE A 46 4.97 3.29 -22.21
CA ILE A 46 4.88 4.65 -22.78
C ILE A 46 5.48 5.68 -21.81
N ARG A 47 5.31 5.51 -20.49
CA ARG A 47 5.81 6.43 -19.46
C ARG A 47 7.33 6.59 -19.50
N LEU A 48 8.06 5.53 -19.89
CA LEU A 48 9.52 5.50 -19.85
C LEU A 48 10.19 5.70 -21.21
N HIS A 49 9.58 6.45 -22.13
CA HIS A 49 10.39 6.97 -23.22
C HIS A 49 11.47 7.89 -22.63
N VAL A 50 12.72 7.44 -22.69
CA VAL A 50 13.90 8.14 -22.17
C VAL A 50 14.67 8.73 -23.34
N ASP A 51 15.09 9.98 -23.18
CA ASP A 51 16.04 10.59 -24.08
C ASP A 51 17.40 9.90 -23.94
N ASN A 52 17.86 9.25 -25.02
CA ASN A 52 19.15 8.56 -25.04
C ASN A 52 20.32 9.51 -24.77
N GLY A 53 20.18 10.80 -25.05
CA GLY A 53 21.18 11.81 -24.71
C GLY A 53 21.35 11.94 -23.20
N ILE A 54 20.25 12.03 -22.43
CA ILE A 54 20.29 12.09 -20.97
C ILE A 54 20.86 10.80 -20.38
N LEU A 55 20.50 9.64 -20.95
CA LEU A 55 21.06 8.36 -20.52
C LEU A 55 22.57 8.28 -20.78
N GLY A 56 23.03 8.83 -21.91
CA GLY A 56 24.44 8.92 -22.28
C GLY A 56 25.28 9.69 -21.24
N LEU A 57 24.73 10.77 -20.66
CA LEU A 57 25.42 11.55 -19.62
C LEU A 57 25.84 10.69 -18.42
N PHE A 58 24.97 9.77 -17.98
CA PHE A 58 25.29 8.85 -16.87
C PHE A 58 26.36 7.80 -17.25
N GLY A 59 26.47 7.46 -18.54
CA GLY A 59 27.52 6.58 -19.06
C GLY A 59 28.88 7.28 -19.13
N ASP A 60 28.89 8.55 -19.51
CA ASP A 60 30.11 9.36 -19.69
C ASP A 60 30.71 9.82 -18.37
N ASP A 61 29.91 10.44 -17.49
CA ASP A 61 30.32 10.86 -16.15
C ASP A 61 29.17 10.68 -15.15
N LEU A 62 29.15 9.51 -14.51
CA LEU A 62 28.14 9.13 -13.54
C LEU A 62 28.05 10.14 -12.37
N LYS A 63 29.19 10.63 -11.89
CA LYS A 63 29.26 11.49 -10.70
C LYS A 63 28.83 12.91 -11.03
N ALA A 64 29.24 13.46 -12.18
CA ALA A 64 28.77 14.76 -12.62
C ALA A 64 27.25 14.72 -12.87
N SER A 65 26.75 13.67 -13.51
CA SER A 65 25.31 13.47 -13.77
C SER A 65 24.48 13.32 -12.51
N GLU A 66 24.98 12.59 -11.50
CA GLU A 66 24.33 12.51 -10.18
C GLU A 66 24.26 13.90 -9.51
N ASN A 67 25.35 14.67 -9.52
CA ASN A 67 25.35 16.01 -8.93
C ASN A 67 24.40 16.96 -9.69
N HIS A 68 24.37 16.88 -11.02
CA HIS A 68 23.42 17.63 -11.84
C HIS A 68 21.97 17.32 -11.46
N TRP A 69 21.63 16.03 -11.39
CA TRP A 69 20.29 15.58 -10.99
C TRP A 69 19.89 16.11 -9.61
N ARG A 70 20.81 16.06 -8.64
CA ARG A 70 20.59 16.61 -7.29
C ARG A 70 20.36 18.12 -7.31
N ASN A 71 21.18 18.86 -8.08
CA ASN A 71 21.05 20.31 -8.20
C ASN A 71 19.68 20.69 -8.81
N LEU A 72 19.26 20.01 -9.88
CA LEU A 72 17.93 20.18 -10.46
C LEU A 72 16.80 20.00 -9.43
N TYR A 73 16.94 19.04 -8.51
CA TYR A 73 15.95 18.82 -7.47
C TYR A 73 15.93 19.94 -6.41
N TYR A 74 17.09 20.43 -5.99
CA TYR A 74 17.18 21.49 -4.99
C TYR A 74 16.82 22.88 -5.53
N GLU A 75 17.02 23.11 -6.83
CA GLU A 75 16.65 24.36 -7.53
C GLU A 75 15.21 24.34 -8.06
N ARG A 76 14.50 23.22 -7.91
CA ARG A 76 13.15 23.04 -8.47
C ARG A 76 12.16 24.07 -7.94
N VAL A 77 11.22 24.45 -8.79
CA VAL A 77 10.02 25.14 -8.33
C VAL A 77 9.08 24.07 -7.79
N ARG A 78 8.79 24.11 -6.48
CA ARG A 78 7.93 23.11 -5.82
C ARG A 78 6.57 23.02 -6.53
N CYS A 79 6.18 21.80 -6.89
CA CYS A 79 4.96 21.51 -7.65
C CYS A 79 4.85 22.26 -9.00
N GLY A 80 5.95 22.85 -9.50
CA GLY A 80 6.03 23.55 -10.78
C GLY A 80 6.42 22.63 -11.94
N ASN A 81 6.62 23.21 -13.12
CA ASN A 81 7.06 22.47 -14.29
C ASN A 81 8.59 22.28 -14.28
N ASN A 82 9.06 21.16 -13.74
CA ASN A 82 10.49 20.83 -13.62
C ASN A 82 10.88 19.78 -14.67
N THR A 83 10.66 20.08 -15.94
CA THR A 83 10.79 19.13 -17.06
C THR A 83 12.15 18.40 -17.09
N GLU A 84 13.27 19.12 -16.92
CA GLU A 84 14.60 18.52 -16.95
C GLU A 84 14.86 17.57 -15.77
N LEU A 85 14.41 17.96 -14.57
CA LEU A 85 14.42 17.09 -13.39
C LEU A 85 13.64 15.81 -13.66
N TRP A 86 12.46 15.91 -14.25
CA TRP A 86 11.60 14.76 -14.53
C TRP A 86 12.24 13.81 -15.54
N PHE A 87 12.80 14.32 -16.64
CA PHE A 87 13.51 13.50 -17.62
C PHE A 87 14.75 12.83 -17.04
N THR A 88 15.53 13.55 -16.24
CA THR A 88 16.71 13.00 -15.57
C THR A 88 16.34 11.90 -14.59
N THR A 89 15.31 12.12 -13.75
CA THR A 89 14.79 11.12 -12.81
C THR A 89 14.26 9.89 -13.55
N ARG A 90 13.59 10.09 -14.70
CA ARG A 90 13.09 9.01 -15.55
C ARG A 90 14.22 8.18 -16.16
N ALA A 91 15.33 8.79 -16.57
CA ALA A 91 16.50 8.08 -17.06
C ALA A 91 17.10 7.17 -15.96
N VAL A 92 17.16 7.65 -14.72
CA VAL A 92 17.60 6.82 -13.58
C VAL A 92 16.62 5.69 -13.30
N ALA A 93 15.30 5.95 -13.34
CA ALA A 93 14.28 4.90 -13.20
C ALA A 93 14.35 3.86 -14.31
N PHE A 94 14.71 4.25 -15.54
CA PHE A 94 14.91 3.33 -16.64
C PHE A 94 16.12 2.41 -16.42
N MET A 95 17.24 2.95 -15.92
CA MET A 95 18.37 2.13 -15.46
C MET A 95 17.94 1.18 -14.33
N ALA A 96 17.13 1.67 -13.39
CA ALA A 96 16.59 0.89 -12.27
C ALA A 96 15.77 -0.32 -12.74
N LYS A 97 14.95 -0.15 -13.79
CA LYS A 97 14.13 -1.24 -14.35
C LYS A 97 14.96 -2.38 -14.94
N ALA A 98 16.18 -2.13 -15.43
CA ALA A 98 17.07 -3.19 -15.89
C ALA A 98 17.40 -4.20 -14.77
N ILE A 99 17.41 -3.75 -13.51
CA ILE A 99 17.57 -4.62 -12.33
C ILE A 99 16.35 -5.52 -12.13
N ILE A 100 15.17 -4.94 -12.25
CA ILE A 100 13.91 -5.62 -12.01
C ILE A 100 13.64 -6.67 -13.10
N ALA A 101 13.96 -6.35 -14.35
CA ALA A 101 13.68 -7.22 -15.50
C ALA A 101 14.57 -8.47 -15.58
N GLN A 102 15.70 -8.52 -14.86
CA GLN A 102 16.67 -9.64 -14.89
C GLN A 102 17.03 -10.12 -16.31
N SER A 103 17.02 -9.22 -17.30
CA SER A 103 17.18 -9.60 -18.69
C SER A 103 18.59 -10.11 -18.99
N LYS A 104 18.67 -11.07 -19.91
CA LYS A 104 19.93 -11.60 -20.43
C LYS A 104 20.56 -10.71 -21.50
N ASP A 105 19.84 -9.70 -21.99
CA ASP A 105 20.30 -8.78 -23.03
C ASP A 105 21.53 -7.97 -22.57
N ALA A 106 22.54 -7.87 -23.44
CA ALA A 106 23.80 -7.19 -23.15
C ALA A 106 23.61 -5.70 -22.87
N GLY A 107 22.67 -5.04 -23.57
CA GLY A 107 22.35 -3.63 -23.31
C GLY A 107 21.79 -3.41 -21.90
N GLN A 108 20.90 -4.29 -21.45
CA GLN A 108 20.33 -4.21 -20.10
C GLN A 108 21.36 -4.51 -19.00
N ARG A 109 22.36 -5.37 -19.27
CA ARG A 109 23.47 -5.59 -18.32
C ARG A 109 24.29 -4.33 -18.10
N HIS A 110 24.53 -3.53 -19.14
CA HIS A 110 25.24 -2.26 -18.98
C HIS A 110 24.47 -1.30 -18.06
N LEU A 111 23.15 -1.16 -18.29
CA LEU A 111 22.28 -0.32 -17.45
C LEU A 111 22.20 -0.82 -16.00
N TYR A 112 22.15 -2.14 -15.81
CA TYR A 112 22.26 -2.77 -14.49
C TYR A 112 23.56 -2.36 -13.79
N THR A 113 24.70 -2.47 -14.46
CA THR A 113 26.01 -2.08 -13.89
C THR A 113 26.06 -0.60 -13.55
N LEU A 114 25.54 0.27 -14.42
CA LEU A 114 25.46 1.71 -14.15
C LEU A 114 24.61 2.01 -12.91
N PHE A 115 23.42 1.41 -12.79
CA PHE A 115 22.59 1.63 -11.61
C PHE A 115 23.23 1.09 -10.33
N CYS A 116 23.84 -0.10 -10.35
CA CYS A 116 24.54 -0.63 -9.19
C CYS A 116 25.69 0.28 -8.74
N ARG A 117 26.46 0.85 -9.68
CA ARG A 117 27.48 1.85 -9.36
C ARG A 117 26.86 3.09 -8.73
N LEU A 118 25.78 3.62 -9.32
CA LEU A 118 25.06 4.78 -8.80
C LEU A 118 24.52 4.52 -7.38
N ALA A 119 23.97 3.33 -7.13
CA ALA A 119 23.45 2.92 -5.83
C ALA A 119 24.53 2.81 -4.74
N MET A 120 25.78 2.55 -5.14
CA MET A 120 26.94 2.52 -4.26
C MET A 120 27.54 3.91 -4.01
N GLU A 121 27.17 4.93 -4.78
CA GLU A 121 27.61 6.30 -4.53
C GLU A 121 27.10 6.78 -3.17
N GLU A 122 27.97 7.47 -2.43
CA GLU A 122 27.67 7.83 -1.04
C GLU A 122 26.51 8.82 -0.90
N LYS A 123 26.21 9.58 -1.95
CA LYS A 123 25.25 10.68 -1.93
C LYS A 123 23.86 10.34 -2.46
N LEU A 124 23.71 9.26 -3.24
CA LEU A 124 22.40 8.90 -3.81
C LEU A 124 21.38 8.55 -2.73
N LEU A 125 21.74 7.66 -1.80
CA LEU A 125 20.78 7.16 -0.81
C LEU A 125 20.31 8.25 0.16
N PRO A 126 21.19 9.11 0.72
CA PRO A 126 20.75 10.29 1.46
C PRO A 126 19.88 11.23 0.63
N PHE A 127 20.21 11.44 -0.65
CA PHE A 127 19.39 12.27 -1.53
C PHE A 127 17.97 11.69 -1.73
N LEU A 128 17.85 10.38 -1.98
CA LEU A 128 16.54 9.74 -2.11
C LEU A 128 15.76 9.76 -0.80
N GLU A 129 16.44 9.59 0.34
CA GLU A 129 15.85 9.75 1.67
C GLU A 129 15.28 11.17 1.83
N ASP A 130 16.04 12.22 1.47
CA ASP A 130 15.58 13.62 1.51
C ASP A 130 14.33 13.83 0.63
N VAL A 131 14.33 13.27 -0.59
CA VAL A 131 13.25 13.40 -1.58
C VAL A 131 11.95 12.80 -1.04
N VAL A 132 11.97 11.54 -0.60
CA VAL A 132 10.76 10.85 -0.14
C VAL A 132 10.29 11.33 1.24
N SER A 133 11.17 12.01 1.99
CA SER A 133 10.81 12.64 3.28
C SER A 133 10.13 13.99 3.12
N GLN A 134 10.10 14.58 1.91
CA GLN A 134 9.44 15.86 1.72
C GLN A 134 7.92 15.75 1.82
N ASP A 135 7.34 16.71 2.54
CA ASP A 135 5.89 16.85 2.71
C ASP A 135 5.12 17.03 1.39
N ASP A 136 5.76 17.62 0.38
CA ASP A 136 5.19 17.86 -0.94
C ASP A 136 5.51 16.74 -1.96
N PHE A 137 6.13 15.63 -1.54
CA PHE A 137 6.53 14.55 -2.44
C PHE A 137 5.37 14.05 -3.32
N TYR A 138 4.20 13.80 -2.74
CA TYR A 138 3.02 13.34 -3.49
C TYR A 138 2.27 14.45 -4.23
N ALA A 139 2.63 15.71 -4.04
CA ALA A 139 2.09 16.85 -4.79
C ALA A 139 2.89 17.15 -6.07
N GLU A 140 4.10 16.60 -6.18
CA GLU A 140 4.91 16.65 -7.39
C GLU A 140 4.22 15.95 -8.58
N TYR A 141 4.74 16.19 -9.78
CA TYR A 141 4.21 15.59 -11.00
C TYR A 141 4.21 14.05 -10.91
N PRO A 142 3.11 13.35 -11.24
CA PRO A 142 2.99 11.90 -11.02
C PRO A 142 4.12 11.05 -11.63
N ASP A 143 4.65 11.41 -12.80
CA ASP A 143 5.76 10.69 -13.41
C ASP A 143 7.05 10.76 -12.60
N PHE A 144 7.31 11.90 -11.96
CA PHE A 144 8.46 12.06 -11.08
C PHE A 144 8.31 11.13 -9.87
N VAL A 145 7.15 11.17 -9.19
CA VAL A 145 6.85 10.32 -8.04
C VAL A 145 6.98 8.84 -8.40
N MET A 146 6.33 8.40 -9.49
CA MET A 146 6.42 7.00 -9.94
C MET A 146 7.86 6.59 -10.30
N SER A 147 8.66 7.50 -10.88
CA SER A 147 10.06 7.21 -11.23
C SER A 147 10.93 7.06 -9.97
N ILE A 148 10.72 7.89 -8.95
CA ILE A 148 11.38 7.71 -7.64
C ILE A 148 10.99 6.37 -7.03
N LEU A 149 9.71 5.98 -7.08
CA LEU A 149 9.26 4.69 -6.57
C LEU A 149 9.89 3.50 -7.33
N ASP A 150 10.06 3.60 -8.66
CA ASP A 150 10.80 2.58 -9.43
C ASP A 150 12.25 2.41 -8.97
N ILE A 151 12.93 3.54 -8.69
CA ILE A 151 14.29 3.56 -8.17
C ILE A 151 14.34 2.88 -6.80
N VAL A 152 13.38 3.16 -5.92
CA VAL A 152 13.27 2.52 -4.61
C VAL A 152 13.06 1.01 -4.73
N ILE A 153 12.21 0.54 -5.65
CA ILE A 153 12.01 -0.91 -5.90
C ILE A 153 13.35 -1.56 -6.31
N ALA A 154 14.08 -0.95 -7.25
CA ALA A 154 15.37 -1.47 -7.67
C ALA A 154 16.40 -1.49 -6.53
N LEU A 155 16.43 -0.45 -5.68
CA LEU A 155 17.30 -0.42 -4.50
C LEU A 155 16.95 -1.53 -3.51
N LEU A 156 15.67 -1.83 -3.31
CA LEU A 156 15.25 -2.98 -2.50
C LEU A 156 15.82 -4.28 -3.08
N SER A 157 15.68 -4.49 -4.39
CA SER A 157 16.24 -5.65 -5.08
C SER A 157 17.77 -5.73 -4.94
N THR A 158 18.48 -4.62 -5.16
CA THR A 158 19.96 -4.57 -5.02
C THR A 158 20.40 -4.83 -3.58
N SER A 159 19.69 -4.30 -2.58
CA SER A 159 20.04 -4.49 -1.16
C SER A 159 19.93 -5.93 -0.66
N ARG A 160 19.25 -6.81 -1.41
CA ARG A 160 19.22 -8.26 -1.13
C ARG A 160 20.56 -8.90 -1.45
N SER A 161 21.20 -8.48 -2.54
CA SER A 161 22.52 -8.95 -2.97
C SER A 161 23.65 -8.20 -2.28
N GLU A 162 23.41 -6.95 -1.89
CA GLU A 162 24.41 -6.04 -1.30
C GLU A 162 23.98 -5.60 0.12
N PRO A 163 24.32 -6.37 1.17
CA PRO A 163 23.86 -6.11 2.53
C PRO A 163 24.28 -4.74 3.10
N SER A 164 25.37 -4.16 2.60
CA SER A 164 25.86 -2.83 2.99
C SER A 164 24.85 -1.72 2.71
N LEU A 165 24.01 -1.88 1.68
CA LEU A 165 22.97 -0.91 1.33
C LEU A 165 21.74 -0.99 2.24
N PHE A 166 21.52 -2.14 2.88
CA PHE A 166 20.28 -2.46 3.58
C PHE A 166 19.88 -1.41 4.62
N ALA A 167 20.81 -1.01 5.51
CA ALA A 167 20.50 -0.05 6.57
C ALA A 167 20.08 1.32 6.03
N ARG A 168 20.64 1.73 4.88
CA ARG A 168 20.33 3.00 4.22
C ARG A 168 18.99 2.91 3.48
N VAL A 169 18.77 1.83 2.71
CA VAL A 169 17.49 1.58 2.03
C VAL A 169 16.34 1.47 3.03
N ARG A 170 16.58 0.88 4.21
CA ARG A 170 15.61 0.84 5.30
C ARG A 170 15.13 2.22 5.74
N ARG A 171 16.04 3.21 5.83
CA ARG A 171 15.64 4.59 6.17
C ARG A 171 14.77 5.22 5.09
N ILE A 172 15.14 5.04 3.81
CA ILE A 172 14.32 5.51 2.67
C ILE A 172 12.90 4.93 2.76
N ILE A 173 12.75 3.63 3.06
CA ILE A 173 11.43 3.01 3.20
C ILE A 173 10.65 3.58 4.39
N VAL A 174 11.29 3.75 5.54
CA VAL A 174 10.63 4.34 6.72
C VAL A 174 10.16 5.76 6.42
N SER A 175 11.01 6.59 5.80
CA SER A 175 10.65 7.94 5.36
C SER A 175 9.50 7.93 4.36
N LEU A 176 9.58 7.10 3.32
CA LEU A 176 8.52 6.96 2.33
C LEU A 176 7.19 6.53 2.97
N CYS A 177 7.21 5.57 3.90
CA CYS A 177 6.04 5.10 4.62
C CYS A 177 5.40 6.21 5.47
N ASN A 178 6.22 6.97 6.21
CA ASN A 178 5.76 8.10 7.00
C ASN A 178 5.10 9.17 6.12
N THR A 179 5.75 9.56 5.03
CA THR A 179 5.21 10.54 4.08
C THR A 179 3.92 10.01 3.44
N SER A 180 3.86 8.73 3.05
CA SER A 180 2.67 8.08 2.48
C SER A 180 1.46 8.21 3.40
N TRP A 181 1.66 7.89 4.68
CA TRP A 181 0.60 7.93 5.67
C TRP A 181 0.12 9.37 5.95
N ASN A 182 1.06 10.29 6.13
CA ASN A 182 0.77 11.69 6.44
C ASN A 182 0.10 12.42 5.26
N ARG A 183 0.43 12.02 4.03
CA ARG A 183 -0.08 12.60 2.78
C ARG A 183 -1.09 11.71 2.06
N ARG A 184 -1.68 10.73 2.76
CA ARG A 184 -2.65 9.77 2.21
C ARG A 184 -3.83 10.40 1.46
N THR A 185 -4.24 11.60 1.84
CA THR A 185 -5.32 12.33 1.17
C THR A 185 -5.00 12.69 -0.27
N LEU A 186 -3.72 12.90 -0.62
CA LEU A 186 -3.26 13.14 -1.99
C LEU A 186 -3.28 11.87 -2.85
N LEU A 187 -3.42 10.69 -2.23
CA LEU A 187 -3.49 9.41 -2.92
C LEU A 187 -4.92 8.97 -3.20
N VAL A 188 -5.93 9.60 -2.60
CA VAL A 188 -7.34 9.32 -2.87
C VAL A 188 -7.72 9.84 -4.26
N ASP A 189 -8.67 9.17 -4.90
CA ASP A 189 -9.22 9.62 -6.19
C ASP A 189 -9.88 11.01 -6.04
N ASP A 190 -9.59 11.91 -6.98
CA ASP A 190 -10.18 13.26 -7.02
C ASP A 190 -10.34 13.68 -8.49
N PRO A 191 -11.57 13.65 -9.01
CA PRO A 191 -11.84 14.01 -10.40
C PRO A 191 -11.27 15.37 -10.82
N THR A 192 -11.11 16.31 -9.88
CA THR A 192 -10.61 17.67 -10.17
C THR A 192 -9.13 17.70 -10.56
N VAL A 193 -8.33 16.77 -10.03
CA VAL A 193 -6.89 16.64 -10.36
C VAL A 193 -6.69 15.59 -11.45
N ASP A 194 -7.47 14.49 -11.42
CA ASP A 194 -7.31 13.38 -12.38
C ASP A 194 -7.59 13.79 -13.83
N GLN A 195 -8.39 14.84 -14.07
CA GLN A 195 -8.62 15.37 -15.42
C GLN A 195 -7.34 15.90 -16.11
N PHE A 196 -6.34 16.34 -15.34
CA PHE A 196 -5.09 16.90 -15.89
C PHE A 196 -4.02 15.84 -16.13
N TYR A 197 -4.09 14.73 -15.38
CA TYR A 197 -3.26 13.55 -15.58
C TYR A 197 -4.10 12.31 -15.28
N PRO A 198 -4.82 11.79 -16.29
CA PRO A 198 -5.62 10.58 -16.15
C PRO A 198 -4.76 9.41 -15.65
N ALA A 199 -5.26 8.68 -14.66
CA ALA A 199 -4.58 7.55 -14.01
C ALA A 199 -3.25 7.88 -13.29
N GLY A 200 -2.89 9.16 -13.10
CA GLY A 200 -1.63 9.54 -12.45
C GLY A 200 -1.54 9.05 -11.02
N ARG A 201 -2.56 9.34 -10.21
CA ARG A 201 -2.63 8.83 -8.84
C ARG A 201 -2.79 7.32 -8.77
N ARG A 202 -3.59 6.72 -9.64
CA ARG A 202 -3.70 5.26 -9.75
C ARG A 202 -2.32 4.63 -10.00
N GLY A 203 -1.52 5.22 -10.90
CA GLY A 203 -0.15 4.81 -11.16
C GLY A 203 0.77 4.97 -9.95
N VAL A 204 0.71 6.11 -9.24
CA VAL A 204 1.47 6.34 -8.00
C VAL A 204 1.10 5.30 -6.94
N ARG A 205 -0.19 5.06 -6.71
CA ARG A 205 -0.69 4.05 -5.78
C ARG A 205 -0.18 2.65 -6.15
N HIS A 206 -0.23 2.30 -7.43
CA HIS A 206 0.28 1.03 -7.92
C HIS A 206 1.79 0.88 -7.68
N GLN A 207 2.60 1.91 -7.95
CA GLN A 207 4.04 1.82 -7.67
C GLN A 207 4.35 1.76 -6.17
N LEU A 208 3.62 2.49 -5.33
CA LEU A 208 3.76 2.38 -3.88
C LEU A 208 3.40 0.97 -3.42
N TYR A 209 2.34 0.38 -3.98
CA TYR A 209 1.96 -1.00 -3.72
C TYR A 209 3.10 -1.97 -4.09
N LEU A 210 3.74 -1.81 -5.25
CA LEU A 210 4.87 -2.64 -5.66
C LEU A 210 6.08 -2.48 -4.74
N VAL A 211 6.38 -1.26 -4.27
CA VAL A 211 7.39 -1.02 -3.22
C VAL A 211 7.07 -1.85 -1.98
N MET A 212 5.84 -1.73 -1.47
CA MET A 212 5.44 -2.46 -0.26
C MET A 212 5.48 -3.97 -0.49
N MET A 213 5.08 -4.48 -1.65
CA MET A 213 5.20 -5.91 -1.98
C MET A 213 6.65 -6.38 -1.98
N ALA A 214 7.57 -5.57 -2.49
CA ALA A 214 8.99 -5.87 -2.47
C ALA A 214 9.58 -5.89 -1.05
N VAL A 215 8.97 -5.15 -0.10
CA VAL A 215 9.33 -5.16 1.32
C VAL A 215 8.75 -6.37 2.05
N ILE A 216 7.43 -6.64 1.91
CA ILE A 216 6.72 -7.56 2.82
C ILE A 216 6.72 -9.02 2.35
N ARG A 217 6.87 -9.29 1.05
CA ARG A 217 6.64 -10.63 0.50
C ARG A 217 7.76 -11.64 0.79
N PRO A 218 9.05 -11.32 0.59
CA PRO A 218 10.11 -12.25 0.98
C PRO A 218 10.13 -12.27 2.51
N THR A 219 9.81 -13.43 3.10
CA THR A 219 9.64 -13.58 4.55
C THR A 219 10.92 -13.23 5.32
N ASP A 220 12.07 -13.58 4.76
CA ASP A 220 13.40 -13.20 5.27
C ASP A 220 13.63 -11.68 5.22
N PHE A 221 13.18 -11.02 4.16
CA PHE A 221 13.36 -9.60 3.95
C PHE A 221 12.42 -8.77 4.85
N ALA A 222 11.16 -9.18 4.98
CA ALA A 222 10.20 -8.57 5.89
C ALA A 222 10.70 -8.61 7.35
N ALA A 223 11.24 -9.75 7.78
CA ALA A 223 11.84 -9.88 9.10
C ALA A 223 13.01 -8.91 9.34
N ARG A 224 13.81 -8.61 8.30
CA ARG A 224 14.95 -7.68 8.38
C ARG A 224 14.51 -6.21 8.42
N PHE A 225 13.50 -5.81 7.64
CA PHE A 225 12.96 -4.43 7.70
C PHE A 225 12.31 -4.16 9.06
N GLY A 226 11.90 -5.24 9.72
CA GLY A 226 11.14 -5.21 10.93
C GLY A 226 9.68 -4.94 10.62
N TYR A 227 8.88 -5.02 11.67
CA TYR A 227 7.44 -4.89 11.59
C TYR A 227 7.03 -3.52 12.10
N GLY A 228 7.78 -2.52 11.61
CA GLY A 228 7.67 -1.13 12.00
C GLY A 228 6.26 -0.62 11.78
N HIS A 229 5.86 0.29 12.65
CA HIS A 229 4.53 0.90 12.64
C HIS A 229 4.24 1.61 11.30
N GLU A 230 5.27 2.23 10.72
CA GLU A 230 5.23 2.96 9.46
C GLU A 230 4.94 2.02 8.27
N ILE A 231 5.59 0.86 8.24
CA ILE A 231 5.41 -0.15 7.20
C ILE A 231 4.00 -0.71 7.28
N ARG A 232 3.50 -1.02 8.49
CA ARG A 232 2.14 -1.50 8.72
C ARG A 232 1.09 -0.51 8.21
N ARG A 233 1.19 0.75 8.61
CA ARG A 233 0.32 1.84 8.14
C ARG A 233 0.28 1.93 6.61
N THR A 234 1.45 1.83 5.97
CA THR A 234 1.56 1.96 4.52
C THR A 234 1.07 0.73 3.77
N SER A 235 1.31 -0.48 4.29
CA SER A 235 0.73 -1.72 3.76
C SER A 235 -0.79 -1.70 3.84
N PHE A 236 -1.33 -1.27 4.99
CA PHE A 236 -2.77 -1.08 5.15
C PHE A 236 -3.33 -0.03 4.18
N LEU A 237 -2.65 1.11 4.03
CA LEU A 237 -3.01 2.14 3.06
C LEU A 237 -3.04 1.60 1.63
N CYS A 238 -2.05 0.78 1.25
CA CYS A 238 -1.98 0.13 -0.06
C CYS A 238 -3.13 -0.85 -0.27
N TRP A 239 -3.47 -1.67 0.73
CA TRP A 239 -4.66 -2.53 0.68
C TRP A 239 -5.94 -1.72 0.47
N TYR A 240 -6.10 -0.63 1.23
CA TYR A 240 -7.32 0.18 1.21
C TYR A 240 -7.50 0.92 -0.12
N LEU A 241 -6.45 1.60 -0.62
CA LEU A 241 -6.54 2.47 -1.79
C LEU A 241 -6.31 1.78 -3.14
N CYS A 242 -5.93 0.50 -3.17
CA CYS A 242 -5.64 -0.23 -4.41
C CYS A 242 -6.57 -1.45 -4.64
N PRO A 243 -7.91 -1.30 -4.60
CA PRO A 243 -8.81 -2.43 -4.83
C PRO A 243 -8.65 -3.05 -6.23
N ASP A 244 -8.26 -2.26 -7.23
CA ASP A 244 -8.10 -2.74 -8.61
C ASP A 244 -7.06 -3.85 -8.76
N ILE A 245 -6.06 -3.91 -7.87
CA ILE A 245 -4.99 -4.91 -7.91
C ILE A 245 -5.53 -6.31 -7.57
N GLU A 246 -6.70 -6.40 -6.91
CA GLU A 246 -7.34 -7.66 -6.60
C GLU A 246 -7.77 -8.45 -7.82
N LEU A 247 -8.03 -7.75 -8.94
CA LEU A 247 -8.35 -8.37 -10.22
C LEU A 247 -7.17 -9.19 -10.76
N ASP A 248 -5.95 -8.72 -10.51
CA ASP A 248 -4.72 -9.38 -10.97
C ASP A 248 -4.22 -10.42 -9.96
N ASN A 249 -4.28 -10.09 -8.66
CA ASN A 249 -3.74 -10.96 -7.61
C ASN A 249 -4.33 -10.67 -6.21
N ILE A 250 -5.45 -11.32 -5.89
CA ILE A 250 -6.09 -11.23 -4.57
C ILE A 250 -5.15 -11.63 -3.41
N ALA A 251 -4.22 -12.56 -3.64
CA ALA A 251 -3.31 -13.04 -2.60
C ALA A 251 -2.36 -11.94 -2.12
N TYR A 252 -1.94 -11.03 -3.02
CA TYR A 252 -1.12 -9.89 -2.63
C TYR A 252 -1.93 -8.87 -1.82
N SER A 253 -3.20 -8.65 -2.18
CA SER A 253 -4.09 -7.79 -1.41
C SER A 253 -4.32 -8.35 0.01
N ALA A 254 -4.57 -9.66 0.13
CA ALA A 254 -4.71 -10.32 1.43
C ALA A 254 -3.43 -10.22 2.27
N ALA A 255 -2.26 -10.38 1.65
CA ALA A 255 -0.96 -10.20 2.32
C ALA A 255 -0.73 -8.76 2.81
N MET A 256 -1.18 -7.75 2.05
CA MET A 256 -1.12 -6.35 2.48
C MET A 256 -2.01 -6.08 3.69
N LEU A 257 -3.23 -6.63 3.70
CA LEU A 257 -4.13 -6.53 4.84
C LEU A 257 -3.52 -7.21 6.07
N ASP A 258 -3.12 -8.48 5.94
CA ASP A 258 -2.51 -9.24 7.04
C ASP A 258 -1.28 -8.51 7.59
N HIS A 259 -0.37 -8.06 6.74
CA HIS A 259 0.81 -7.30 7.17
C HIS A 259 0.43 -5.97 7.82
N GLY A 260 -0.53 -5.22 7.26
CA GLY A 260 -0.96 -3.95 7.83
C GLY A 260 -1.52 -4.11 9.24
N ILE A 261 -2.32 -5.15 9.46
CA ILE A 261 -2.96 -5.42 10.76
C ILE A 261 -2.01 -6.09 11.74
N MET A 262 -1.30 -7.14 11.33
CA MET A 262 -0.51 -7.99 12.23
C MET A 262 0.95 -7.57 12.33
N GLY A 263 1.47 -6.88 11.31
CA GLY A 263 2.89 -6.66 11.12
C GLY A 263 3.64 -7.92 10.70
N ARG A 264 3.33 -9.10 11.24
CA ARG A 264 4.13 -10.33 11.04
C ARG A 264 3.32 -11.46 10.40
N PRO A 265 3.96 -12.37 9.64
CA PRO A 265 3.31 -13.59 9.17
C PRO A 265 2.77 -14.42 10.33
N THR A 266 1.58 -15.01 10.14
CA THR A 266 0.77 -15.69 11.16
C THR A 266 1.30 -17.08 11.60
N GLU A 267 2.61 -17.26 11.76
CA GLU A 267 3.16 -18.53 12.23
C GLU A 267 2.94 -18.68 13.75
N THR A 268 1.75 -19.19 14.10
CA THR A 268 1.33 -19.71 15.42
C THR A 268 1.68 -18.85 16.64
N TYR A 269 0.85 -17.85 16.92
CA TYR A 269 0.89 -17.13 18.19
C TYR A 269 0.25 -17.96 19.30
N TRP A 270 1.01 -18.22 20.36
CA TRP A 270 0.47 -18.80 21.59
C TRP A 270 0.97 -18.01 22.80
N GLY A 271 0.12 -17.88 23.82
CA GLY A 271 0.49 -17.29 25.11
C GLY A 271 0.82 -15.79 25.05
N GLN A 272 1.97 -15.40 25.63
CA GLN A 272 2.34 -13.99 25.80
C GLN A 272 2.54 -13.24 24.50
N GLU A 273 2.99 -13.90 23.44
CA GLU A 273 3.22 -13.24 22.15
C GLU A 273 1.92 -12.83 21.49
N LEU A 274 0.85 -13.64 21.63
CA LEU A 274 -0.48 -13.28 21.16
C LEU A 274 -0.97 -11.98 21.83
N HIS A 275 -0.81 -11.86 23.16
CA HIS A 275 -1.22 -10.65 23.88
C HIS A 275 -0.48 -9.39 23.42
N ARG A 276 0.85 -9.49 23.18
CA ARG A 276 1.63 -8.36 22.64
C ARG A 276 1.17 -7.97 21.25
N THR A 277 0.94 -8.95 20.38
CA THR A 277 0.41 -8.73 19.04
C THR A 277 -0.94 -8.03 19.11
N MET A 278 -1.87 -8.53 19.93
CA MET A 278 -3.21 -7.94 20.09
C MET A 278 -3.16 -6.48 20.55
N LYS A 279 -2.31 -6.16 21.53
CA LYS A 279 -2.10 -4.78 21.96
C LYS A 279 -1.59 -3.89 20.81
N SER A 280 -0.64 -4.42 20.03
CA SER A 280 -0.11 -3.69 18.88
C SER A 280 -1.11 -3.56 17.73
N VAL A 281 -2.06 -4.50 17.58
CA VAL A 281 -3.17 -4.38 16.64
C VAL A 281 -4.16 -3.32 17.13
N GLU A 282 -4.50 -3.33 18.41
CA GLU A 282 -5.36 -2.31 19.04
C GLU A 282 -4.80 -0.90 18.84
N GLU A 283 -3.52 -0.69 19.11
CA GLU A 283 -2.86 0.61 18.88
C GLU A 283 -2.99 1.06 17.41
N VAL A 284 -2.73 0.19 16.44
CA VAL A 284 -2.86 0.55 15.01
C VAL A 284 -4.31 0.82 14.62
N MET A 285 -5.26 0.01 15.11
CA MET A 285 -6.66 0.18 14.74
C MET A 285 -7.26 1.45 15.34
N GLU A 286 -7.06 1.67 16.64
CA GLU A 286 -7.71 2.75 17.38
C GLU A 286 -7.00 4.09 17.22
N LEU A 287 -5.67 4.11 17.04
CA LEU A 287 -4.92 5.37 16.90
C LEU A 287 -4.71 5.81 15.45
N ASP A 288 -4.76 4.87 14.49
CA ASP A 288 -4.41 5.17 13.10
C ASP A 288 -5.53 4.89 12.12
N VAL A 289 -5.94 3.62 12.00
CA VAL A 289 -6.83 3.17 10.92
C VAL A 289 -8.20 3.78 11.07
N LEU A 290 -8.84 3.62 12.23
CA LEU A 290 -10.20 4.08 12.45
C LEU A 290 -10.31 5.61 12.47
N PRO A 291 -9.42 6.36 13.13
CA PRO A 291 -9.42 7.82 13.01
C PRO A 291 -9.20 8.32 11.59
N ALA A 292 -8.37 7.64 10.79
CA ALA A 292 -8.06 8.08 9.44
C ALA A 292 -9.13 7.73 8.39
N ILE A 293 -9.79 6.58 8.53
CA ILE A 293 -10.65 6.01 7.48
C ILE A 293 -12.10 5.82 7.95
N GLY A 294 -12.29 5.54 9.24
CA GLY A 294 -13.58 5.17 9.81
C GLY A 294 -13.91 3.68 9.65
N ALA A 295 -14.74 3.19 10.57
CA ALA A 295 -15.15 1.78 10.63
C ALA A 295 -15.94 1.34 9.39
N ARG A 296 -16.82 2.19 8.86
CA ARG A 296 -17.69 1.83 7.75
C ARG A 296 -16.95 1.67 6.42
N PRO A 297 -16.12 2.63 5.96
CA PRO A 297 -15.35 2.44 4.72
C PRO A 297 -14.37 1.28 4.82
N TYR A 298 -13.78 1.04 6.01
CA TYR A 298 -12.99 -0.17 6.28
C TYR A 298 -13.78 -1.45 5.97
N LEU A 299 -14.99 -1.59 6.55
CA LEU A 299 -15.82 -2.79 6.39
C LEU A 299 -16.33 -2.94 4.97
N GLU A 300 -16.68 -1.85 4.29
CA GLU A 300 -17.08 -1.87 2.87
C GLU A 300 -15.94 -2.36 1.97
N ARG A 301 -14.70 -1.95 2.26
CA ARG A 301 -13.51 -2.41 1.53
C ARG A 301 -13.24 -3.90 1.79
N LEU A 302 -13.35 -4.34 3.04
CA LEU A 302 -13.18 -5.73 3.45
C LEU A 302 -14.25 -6.63 2.84
N LEU A 303 -15.51 -6.17 2.80
CA LEU A 303 -16.62 -6.88 2.16
C LEU A 303 -16.30 -7.20 0.70
N LYS A 304 -15.82 -6.20 -0.06
CA LYS A 304 -15.45 -6.38 -1.48
C LYS A 304 -14.40 -7.47 -1.67
N MET A 305 -13.34 -7.45 -0.84
CA MET A 305 -12.30 -8.49 -0.87
C MET A 305 -12.90 -9.88 -0.59
N LEU A 306 -13.70 -10.01 0.48
CA LEU A 306 -14.30 -11.28 0.89
C LEU A 306 -15.31 -11.81 -0.14
N GLN A 307 -15.93 -10.94 -0.92
CA GLN A 307 -16.84 -11.34 -1.99
C GLN A 307 -16.11 -11.88 -3.23
N CYS A 308 -14.80 -11.64 -3.37
CA CYS A 308 -14.01 -12.12 -4.50
C CYS A 308 -13.96 -13.65 -4.55
N ASP A 309 -14.40 -14.25 -5.66
CA ASP A 309 -14.51 -15.71 -5.80
C ASP A 309 -13.17 -16.44 -5.82
N VAL A 310 -12.09 -15.73 -6.18
CA VAL A 310 -10.73 -16.29 -6.19
C VAL A 310 -10.03 -16.19 -4.82
N LEU A 311 -10.69 -15.62 -3.80
CA LEU A 311 -10.17 -15.58 -2.43
C LEU A 311 -10.33 -16.95 -1.75
N ILE A 312 -9.34 -17.82 -1.96
CA ILE A 312 -9.27 -19.18 -1.41
C ILE A 312 -7.84 -19.52 -0.94
N ASP A 313 -7.69 -20.67 -0.30
CA ASP A 313 -6.46 -21.21 0.27
C ASP A 313 -5.75 -20.19 1.18
N GLY A 314 -4.42 -20.09 1.07
CA GLY A 314 -3.63 -19.22 1.94
C GLY A 314 -4.00 -17.74 1.82
N SER A 315 -4.61 -17.30 0.72
CA SER A 315 -5.07 -15.91 0.61
C SER A 315 -6.29 -15.64 1.49
N LEU A 316 -7.21 -16.61 1.60
CA LEU A 316 -8.34 -16.54 2.51
C LEU A 316 -7.88 -16.57 3.96
N ASP A 317 -6.90 -17.43 4.29
CA ASP A 317 -6.32 -17.51 5.63
C ASP A 317 -5.79 -16.14 6.10
N LEU A 318 -5.02 -15.47 5.25
CA LEU A 318 -4.46 -14.14 5.52
C LEU A 318 -5.57 -13.09 5.70
N ALA A 319 -6.55 -13.08 4.78
CA ALA A 319 -7.64 -12.10 4.81
C ALA A 319 -8.51 -12.27 6.07
N ILE A 320 -8.89 -13.50 6.42
CA ILE A 320 -9.68 -13.78 7.63
C ILE A 320 -8.87 -13.45 8.89
N THR A 321 -7.61 -13.87 8.98
CA THR A 321 -6.75 -13.55 10.12
C THR A 321 -6.70 -12.04 10.36
N GLY A 322 -6.37 -11.25 9.32
CA GLY A 322 -6.33 -9.79 9.41
C GLY A 322 -7.68 -9.16 9.79
N ALA A 323 -8.78 -9.65 9.21
CA ALA A 323 -10.12 -9.19 9.54
C ALA A 323 -10.46 -9.44 11.01
N LEU A 324 -10.25 -10.65 11.50
CA LEU A 324 -10.62 -11.03 12.86
C LEU A 324 -9.80 -10.34 13.92
N MET A 325 -8.50 -10.18 13.68
CA MET A 325 -7.62 -9.43 14.58
C MET A 325 -8.06 -7.98 14.67
N SER A 326 -8.50 -7.39 13.56
CA SER A 326 -9.10 -6.04 13.56
C SER A 326 -10.39 -5.97 14.37
N PHE A 327 -11.26 -6.96 14.27
CA PHE A 327 -12.51 -7.02 15.06
C PHE A 327 -12.25 -7.26 16.55
N HIS A 328 -11.26 -8.08 16.87
CA HIS A 328 -10.86 -8.28 18.25
C HIS A 328 -10.42 -6.96 18.88
N SER A 329 -9.66 -6.17 18.13
CA SER A 329 -9.05 -4.93 18.58
C SER A 329 -9.99 -3.72 18.62
N SER A 330 -11.19 -3.78 18.02
CA SER A 330 -12.09 -2.62 17.97
C SER A 330 -13.56 -2.94 18.19
N THR A 331 -14.17 -2.27 19.18
CA THR A 331 -15.62 -2.33 19.41
C THR A 331 -16.41 -1.61 18.32
N ALA A 332 -15.87 -0.55 17.72
CA ALA A 332 -16.51 0.20 16.64
C ALA A 332 -16.71 -0.67 15.39
N LEU A 333 -15.71 -1.50 15.05
CA LEU A 333 -15.85 -2.47 13.95
C LEU A 333 -16.88 -3.56 14.28
N LEU A 334 -16.86 -4.10 15.50
CA LEU A 334 -17.83 -5.12 15.92
C LEU A 334 -19.28 -4.61 15.88
N ALA A 335 -19.52 -3.37 16.32
CA ALA A 335 -20.84 -2.74 16.26
C ALA A 335 -21.36 -2.58 14.83
N ASN A 336 -20.46 -2.40 13.85
CA ASN A 336 -20.81 -2.24 12.43
C ASN A 336 -20.73 -3.56 11.63
N LEU A 337 -20.30 -4.66 12.24
CA LEU A 337 -20.06 -5.93 11.56
C LEU A 337 -21.33 -6.49 10.92
N ALA A 338 -22.43 -6.53 11.67
CA ALA A 338 -23.73 -7.00 11.19
C ALA A 338 -24.29 -6.17 10.01
N PRO A 339 -24.48 -4.84 10.14
CA PRO A 339 -25.07 -4.04 9.07
C PRO A 339 -24.19 -3.95 7.82
N SER A 340 -22.87 -4.18 7.95
CA SER A 340 -21.97 -4.17 6.80
C SER A 340 -22.09 -5.39 5.88
N GLY A 341 -22.69 -6.50 6.35
CA GLY A 341 -22.72 -7.77 5.60
C GLY A 341 -21.39 -8.52 5.56
N VAL A 342 -20.31 -7.99 6.14
CA VAL A 342 -18.99 -8.63 6.18
C VAL A 342 -19.04 -10.01 6.84
N PHE A 343 -19.79 -10.13 7.93
CA PHE A 343 -19.94 -11.42 8.62
C PHE A 343 -20.48 -12.51 7.69
N LYS A 344 -21.56 -12.21 6.94
CA LYS A 344 -22.12 -13.12 5.94
C LYS A 344 -21.09 -13.47 4.86
N ALA A 345 -20.33 -12.48 4.38
CA ALA A 345 -19.29 -12.71 3.38
C ALA A 345 -18.14 -13.60 3.89
N ILE A 346 -17.79 -13.52 5.19
CA ILE A 346 -16.82 -14.44 5.80
C ILE A 346 -17.34 -15.88 5.74
N ILE A 347 -18.60 -16.12 6.14
CA ILE A 347 -19.20 -17.47 6.07
C ILE A 347 -19.18 -17.99 4.64
N GLN A 348 -19.62 -17.17 3.68
CA GLN A 348 -19.62 -17.54 2.26
C GLN A 348 -18.21 -17.85 1.73
N ALA A 349 -17.20 -17.10 2.15
CA ALA A 349 -15.82 -17.37 1.75
C ALA A 349 -15.30 -18.69 2.35
N VAL A 350 -15.66 -19.00 3.60
CA VAL A 350 -15.35 -20.29 4.25
C VAL A 350 -16.09 -21.45 3.58
N ASP A 351 -17.36 -21.29 3.22
CA ASP A 351 -18.11 -22.31 2.47
C ASP A 351 -17.46 -22.56 1.10
N ARG A 352 -17.05 -21.48 0.39
CA ARG A 352 -16.26 -21.63 -0.86
C ARG A 352 -14.96 -22.38 -0.63
N GLN A 353 -14.23 -22.12 0.46
CA GLN A 353 -13.02 -22.86 0.83
C GLN A 353 -13.30 -24.34 1.07
N ALA A 354 -14.41 -24.68 1.72
CA ALA A 354 -14.79 -26.06 1.96
C ALA A 354 -15.10 -26.82 0.65
N LEU A 355 -15.71 -26.14 -0.32
CA LEU A 355 -16.12 -26.73 -1.60
C LEU A 355 -14.99 -26.79 -2.64
N GLN A 356 -14.15 -25.76 -2.69
CA GLN A 356 -13.22 -25.52 -3.80
C GLN A 356 -11.74 -25.47 -3.37
N GLY A 357 -11.50 -25.33 -2.07
CA GLY A 357 -10.16 -25.16 -1.52
C GLY A 357 -9.33 -26.45 -1.50
N LYS A 358 -8.02 -26.27 -1.32
CA LYS A 358 -7.10 -27.42 -1.17
C LYS A 358 -7.36 -28.19 0.13
N PRO A 359 -7.17 -29.52 0.12
CA PRO A 359 -7.26 -30.33 1.34
C PRO A 359 -6.37 -29.77 2.46
N GLY A 360 -6.92 -29.69 3.68
CA GLY A 360 -6.22 -29.21 4.87
C GLY A 360 -6.30 -27.69 5.12
N MET A 361 -6.68 -26.90 4.13
CA MET A 361 -6.69 -25.43 4.22
C MET A 361 -7.93 -24.86 4.93
N LEU A 362 -8.99 -25.65 5.15
CA LEU A 362 -10.22 -25.18 5.81
C LEU A 362 -10.07 -24.98 7.32
N SER A 363 -9.17 -25.73 7.97
CA SER A 363 -9.09 -25.81 9.43
C SER A 363 -8.79 -24.47 10.10
N LYS A 364 -7.88 -23.67 9.53
CA LYS A 364 -7.48 -22.39 10.09
C LYS A 364 -8.61 -21.34 9.99
N PRO A 365 -9.20 -21.05 8.81
CA PRO A 365 -10.37 -20.16 8.70
C PRO A 365 -11.52 -20.52 9.65
N MET A 366 -11.76 -21.81 9.85
CA MET A 366 -12.77 -22.30 10.79
C MET A 366 -12.42 -22.00 12.25
N CYS A 367 -11.19 -22.29 12.68
CA CYS A 367 -10.72 -21.97 14.03
C CYS A 367 -10.80 -20.47 14.31
N GLU A 368 -10.39 -19.66 13.33
CA GLU A 368 -10.47 -18.20 13.37
C GLU A 368 -11.93 -17.75 13.53
N LEU A 369 -12.84 -18.24 12.70
CA LEU A 369 -14.27 -17.95 12.79
C LEU A 369 -14.87 -18.31 14.17
N LEU A 370 -14.50 -19.47 14.73
CA LEU A 370 -14.87 -19.87 16.09
C LEU A 370 -14.31 -18.92 17.16
N GLY A 371 -13.08 -18.47 16.97
CA GLY A 371 -12.45 -17.43 17.79
C GLY A 371 -13.26 -16.14 17.78
N MET A 372 -13.70 -15.68 16.60
CA MET A 372 -14.54 -14.49 16.48
C MET A 372 -15.85 -14.64 17.26
N TYR A 373 -16.54 -15.78 17.17
CA TYR A 373 -17.77 -16.02 17.94
C TYR A 373 -17.52 -15.91 19.43
N SER A 374 -16.45 -16.52 19.90
CA SER A 374 -16.07 -16.49 21.31
C SER A 374 -15.83 -15.06 21.78
N VAL A 375 -15.19 -14.23 20.95
CA VAL A 375 -14.95 -12.81 21.24
C VAL A 375 -16.25 -12.00 21.27
N ILE A 376 -17.13 -12.16 20.29
CA ILE A 376 -18.41 -11.44 20.23
C ILE A 376 -19.27 -11.80 21.44
N ILE A 377 -19.40 -13.09 21.76
CA ILE A 377 -20.17 -13.57 22.90
C ILE A 377 -19.57 -13.07 24.21
N SER A 378 -18.25 -13.18 24.38
CA SER A 378 -17.56 -12.71 25.58
C SER A 378 -17.73 -11.19 25.77
N LYS A 379 -17.51 -10.38 24.73
CA LYS A 379 -17.67 -8.92 24.82
C LYS A 379 -19.12 -8.51 25.06
N SER A 380 -20.08 -9.14 24.40
CA SER A 380 -21.51 -8.80 24.56
C SER A 380 -22.05 -9.20 25.94
N ILE A 381 -21.74 -10.40 26.42
CA ILE A 381 -22.26 -10.91 27.70
C ILE A 381 -21.49 -10.31 28.88
N MET A 382 -20.16 -10.32 28.85
CA MET A 382 -19.37 -9.94 30.02
C MET A 382 -19.28 -8.43 30.22
N HIS A 383 -19.29 -7.65 29.15
CA HIS A 383 -19.09 -6.20 29.22
C HIS A 383 -20.39 -5.41 29.00
N GLY A 384 -21.51 -6.10 28.72
CA GLY A 384 -22.83 -5.48 28.63
C GLY A 384 -22.94 -4.40 27.54
N VAL A 385 -22.15 -4.50 26.47
CA VAL A 385 -22.07 -3.49 25.38
C VAL A 385 -23.30 -3.62 24.48
N PRO A 386 -24.33 -2.76 24.61
CA PRO A 386 -25.60 -2.93 23.90
C PRO A 386 -25.45 -2.81 22.39
N GLU A 387 -24.45 -2.06 21.92
CA GLU A 387 -24.13 -1.87 20.50
C GLU A 387 -23.73 -3.17 19.80
N LEU A 388 -23.41 -4.23 20.54
CA LEU A 388 -23.05 -5.55 20.00
C LEU A 388 -24.26 -6.48 19.80
N GLN A 389 -25.45 -6.12 20.28
CA GLN A 389 -26.67 -6.92 20.08
C GLN A 389 -27.00 -7.23 18.60
N PRO A 390 -26.84 -6.27 17.65
CA PRO A 390 -27.01 -6.57 16.23
C PRO A 390 -26.04 -7.63 15.71
N ALA A 391 -24.79 -7.65 16.20
CA ALA A 391 -23.79 -8.66 15.81
C ALA A 391 -24.18 -10.07 16.27
N ILE A 392 -24.73 -10.21 17.48
CA ILE A 392 -25.27 -11.50 17.98
C ILE A 392 -26.43 -11.97 17.11
N SER A 393 -27.35 -11.06 16.77
CA SER A 393 -28.50 -11.39 15.93
C SER A 393 -28.09 -11.83 14.52
N ALA A 394 -27.13 -11.13 13.92
CA ALA A 394 -26.55 -11.52 12.63
C ALA A 394 -25.84 -12.87 12.71
N PHE A 395 -25.13 -13.16 13.81
CA PHE A 395 -24.54 -14.47 14.03
C PHE A 395 -25.58 -15.60 14.00
N ILE A 396 -26.66 -15.47 14.77
CA ILE A 396 -27.70 -16.50 14.83
C ILE A 396 -28.37 -16.72 13.46
N ARG A 397 -28.56 -15.63 12.70
CA ARG A 397 -29.24 -15.66 11.39
C ARG A 397 -28.33 -16.18 10.27
N ASP A 398 -27.12 -15.65 10.20
CA ASP A 398 -26.23 -15.77 9.03
C ASP A 398 -25.07 -16.76 9.28
N GLY A 399 -24.82 -17.19 10.51
CA GLY A 399 -23.67 -18.04 10.90
C GLY A 399 -23.83 -19.54 10.58
N ARG A 400 -24.71 -19.91 9.66
CA ARG A 400 -24.91 -21.30 9.25
C ARG A 400 -23.93 -21.66 8.16
N ILE A 401 -22.98 -22.53 8.48
CA ILE A 401 -22.05 -23.15 7.54
C ILE A 401 -22.79 -24.32 6.88
N VAL A 402 -22.74 -24.42 5.55
CA VAL A 402 -23.51 -25.38 4.75
C VAL A 402 -22.71 -26.63 4.42
#